data_AF-A0A970E0D7-F1
#
_entry.id   AF-A0A970E0D7-F1
#
_cell.length_a   1.000
_cell.length_b   1.000
_cell.length_c   1.000
_cell.angle_alpha   90.00
_cell.angle_beta   90.00
_cell.angle_gamma   90.00
#
_symmetry.space_group_name_H-M   'P 1'
#
loop_
_entity.id
_entity.type
_entity.pdbx_description
1 polymer ?
#
loop_
_entity_poly.entity_id
_entity_poly.type
_entity_poly.pdbx_seq_one_letter_code
_entity_poly.pdbx_strand_id
1 'polypeptide(L)'
;MEVQNRGFYFRLWLTSISSPILFPAAEAAWKRVKRAIESNREGFIIFAVRDGRTYALNLHYVQMGEFFSEEEPFIETANQRSSEIRLYLAGRGAEAFRSADPKELAAAFTALQTGSHEGVLTFSEKNGSTLMVRTNELMLLESWTEYVEDGFRQALEEKRSQKE
;
A
#
# COMPACT_ATOMS: atom_id res chain seq x y z
N MET A 1 5.21 35.85 8.53
CA MET A 1 4.39 34.80 9.16
C MET A 1 4.87 33.51 8.53
N GLU A 2 5.80 32.80 9.19
CA GLU A 2 6.33 31.54 8.67
C GLU A 2 5.20 30.51 8.67
N VAL A 3 4.86 29.99 7.50
CA VAL A 3 3.96 28.84 7.39
C VAL A 3 4.75 27.65 7.93
N GLN A 4 4.54 27.31 9.20
CA GLN A 4 5.09 26.10 9.79
C GLN A 4 4.52 24.90 9.02
N ASN A 5 5.40 24.18 8.32
CA ASN A 5 5.02 22.96 7.62
C ASN A 5 4.89 21.84 8.66
N ARG A 6 3.67 21.33 8.88
CA ARG A 6 3.42 20.22 9.80
C ARG A 6 3.42 18.90 9.03
N GLY A 7 4.27 17.98 9.45
CA GLY A 7 4.27 16.60 8.99
C GLY A 7 3.19 15.79 9.73
N PHE A 8 2.51 14.90 9.01
CA PHE A 8 1.53 13.99 9.58
C PHE A 8 2.05 12.57 9.56
N TYR A 9 1.97 11.90 10.69
CA TYR A 9 2.51 10.56 10.87
C TYR A 9 1.49 9.66 11.53
N PHE A 10 1.54 8.38 11.16
CA PHE A 10 0.91 7.36 11.97
C PHE A 10 1.81 6.15 12.09
N ARG A 11 1.76 5.53 13.26
CA ARG A 11 2.52 4.35 13.62
C ARG A 11 1.54 3.22 13.88
N LEU A 12 1.72 2.08 13.24
CA LEU A 12 0.84 0.92 13.39
C LEU A 12 1.59 -0.27 13.97
N TRP A 13 0.95 -0.93 14.92
CA TRP A 13 1.35 -2.24 15.42
C TRP A 13 0.49 -3.27 14.71
N LEU A 14 1.13 -4.11 13.92
CA LEU A 14 0.48 -5.17 13.18
C LEU A 14 0.74 -6.51 13.86
N THR A 15 -0.24 -7.40 13.80
CA THR A 15 -0.10 -8.77 14.28
C THR A 15 1.11 -9.42 13.59
N SER A 16 1.88 -10.25 14.31
CA SER A 16 3.07 -10.95 13.77
C SER A 16 4.24 -10.07 13.32
N ILE A 17 4.17 -8.74 13.43
CA ILE A 17 5.32 -7.84 13.21
C ILE A 17 5.76 -7.29 14.57
N SER A 18 7.02 -7.56 14.93
CA SER A 18 7.55 -7.24 16.27
C SER A 18 7.71 -5.74 16.51
N SER A 19 8.03 -4.97 15.47
CA SER A 19 8.25 -3.54 15.54
C SER A 19 7.14 -2.78 14.82
N PRO A 20 6.66 -1.66 15.38
CA PRO A 20 5.66 -0.87 14.72
C PRO A 20 6.21 -0.21 13.44
N ILE A 21 5.33 -0.06 12.44
CA ILE A 21 5.68 0.56 11.17
C ILE A 21 5.25 2.03 11.22
N LEU A 22 6.17 2.94 10.90
CA LEU A 22 5.92 4.38 10.82
C LEU A 22 5.62 4.78 9.38
N PHE A 23 4.53 5.51 9.19
CA PHE A 23 4.08 5.99 7.89
C PHE A 23 4.04 7.52 7.86
N PRO A 24 4.92 8.18 7.06
CA PRO A 24 4.87 9.63 6.85
C PRO A 24 3.80 9.97 5.82
N ALA A 25 2.62 10.41 6.24
CA ALA A 25 1.48 10.54 5.35
C ALA A 25 1.14 12.01 5.00
N ALA A 26 0.48 12.21 3.86
CA ALA A 26 -0.25 13.44 3.64
C ALA A 26 -1.46 13.51 4.59
N GLU A 27 -1.89 14.71 4.98
CA GLU A 27 -2.99 14.90 5.93
C GLU A 27 -4.27 14.16 5.50
N ALA A 28 -4.60 14.15 4.21
CA ALA A 28 -5.77 13.45 3.70
C ALA A 28 -5.69 11.93 3.90
N ALA A 29 -4.53 11.32 3.63
CA ALA A 29 -4.30 9.89 3.84
C ALA A 29 -4.32 9.55 5.34
N TRP A 30 -3.69 10.39 6.16
CA TRP A 30 -3.70 10.29 7.62
C TRP A 30 -5.12 10.28 8.18
N LYS A 31 -5.95 11.25 7.79
CA LYS A 31 -7.37 11.35 8.24
C LYS A 31 -8.17 10.12 7.81
N ARG A 32 -7.95 9.65 6.58
CA ARG A 32 -8.66 8.50 6.02
C ARG A 32 -8.32 7.20 6.77
N VAL A 33 -7.04 6.97 7.04
CA VAL A 33 -6.58 5.79 7.79
C VAL A 33 -7.06 5.83 9.23
N LYS A 34 -6.94 7.00 9.88
CA LYS A 34 -7.44 7.22 11.25
C LYS A 34 -8.93 6.88 11.36
N ARG A 35 -9.75 7.45 10.47
CA ARG A 35 -11.20 7.20 10.46
C ARG A 35 -11.54 5.73 10.25
N ALA A 36 -10.81 5.04 9.37
CA ALA A 36 -11.07 3.63 9.08
C ALA A 36 -10.80 2.73 10.30
N ILE A 37 -9.75 3.03 11.07
CA ILE A 37 -9.44 2.32 12.32
C ILE A 37 -10.47 2.68 13.41
N GLU A 38 -10.77 3.97 13.61
CA GLU A 38 -11.76 4.41 14.61
C GLU A 38 -13.16 3.83 14.36
N SER A 39 -13.53 3.61 13.09
CA SER A 39 -14.82 3.03 12.73
C SER A 39 -14.84 1.50 12.72
N ASN A 40 -13.75 0.82 13.12
CA ASN A 40 -13.57 -0.63 12.98
C ASN A 40 -13.94 -1.12 11.56
N ARG A 41 -13.53 -0.36 10.54
CA ARG A 41 -13.81 -0.75 9.15
C ARG A 41 -13.13 -2.09 8.89
N GLU A 42 -13.85 -3.00 8.25
CA GLU A 42 -13.28 -4.25 7.79
C GLU A 42 -12.54 -4.09 6.46
N GLY A 43 -11.51 -4.91 6.31
CA GLY A 43 -10.84 -5.12 5.04
C GLY A 43 -9.66 -4.22 4.74
N PHE A 44 -9.37 -4.04 3.44
CA PHE A 44 -8.18 -3.32 3.02
C PHE A 44 -8.43 -1.82 2.89
N ILE A 45 -7.48 -1.03 3.39
CA ILE A 45 -7.38 0.39 3.11
C ILE A 45 -6.12 0.67 2.29
N ILE A 46 -6.29 1.41 1.19
CA ILE A 46 -5.19 1.80 0.31
C ILE A 46 -4.81 3.24 0.59
N PHE A 47 -3.51 3.51 0.70
CA PHE A 47 -3.00 4.86 0.91
C PHE A 47 -1.57 5.00 0.38
N ALA A 48 -1.26 6.19 -0.14
CA ALA A 48 0.10 6.60 -0.45
C ALA A 48 0.68 7.38 0.73
N VAL A 49 1.98 7.21 0.95
CA VAL A 49 2.74 7.97 1.93
C VAL A 49 3.80 8.81 1.21
N ARG A 50 4.40 9.75 1.92
CA ARG A 50 5.27 10.79 1.38
C ARG A 50 6.66 10.31 0.98
N ASP A 51 7.02 9.08 1.35
CA ASP A 51 8.27 8.47 0.91
C ASP A 51 8.22 7.92 -0.53
N GLY A 52 7.10 8.10 -1.23
CA GLY A 52 6.89 7.61 -2.60
C GLY A 52 6.30 6.20 -2.67
N ARG A 53 5.87 5.60 -1.55
CA ARG A 53 5.24 4.27 -1.52
C ARG A 53 3.74 4.33 -1.37
N THR A 54 3.08 3.32 -1.94
CA THR A 54 1.67 3.02 -1.78
C THR A 54 1.51 1.68 -1.06
N TYR A 55 0.56 1.65 -0.14
CA TYR A 55 0.27 0.50 0.70
C TYR A 55 -1.18 0.07 0.55
N ALA A 56 -1.42 -1.23 0.62
CA ALA A 56 -2.72 -1.81 0.93
C ALA A 56 -2.61 -2.51 2.29
N LEU A 57 -3.23 -1.92 3.31
CA LEU A 57 -3.23 -2.41 4.68
C LEU A 57 -4.52 -3.16 4.97
N ASN A 58 -4.40 -4.40 5.45
CA ASN A 58 -5.53 -5.15 5.98
C ASN A 58 -5.81 -4.75 7.43
N LEU A 59 -6.96 -4.10 7.65
CA LEU A 59 -7.34 -3.57 8.96
C LEU A 59 -7.57 -4.67 10.02
N HIS A 60 -7.85 -5.90 9.59
CA HIS A 60 -7.99 -7.05 10.49
C HIS A 60 -6.73 -7.30 11.34
N TYR A 61 -5.55 -6.97 10.81
CA TYR A 61 -4.28 -7.24 11.47
C TYR A 61 -3.75 -6.08 12.31
N VAL A 62 -4.44 -4.93 12.33
CA VAL A 62 -4.03 -3.75 13.12
C VAL A 62 -4.41 -3.97 14.58
N GLN A 63 -3.41 -4.03 15.45
CA GLN A 63 -3.60 -4.17 16.90
C GLN A 63 -3.74 -2.81 17.59
N MET A 64 -2.96 -1.83 17.14
CA MET A 64 -2.92 -0.49 17.69
C MET A 64 -2.44 0.49 16.63
N GLY A 65 -2.95 1.73 16.69
CA GLY A 65 -2.50 2.83 15.87
C GLY A 65 -2.27 4.09 16.69
N GLU A 66 -1.13 4.74 16.51
CA GLU A 66 -0.78 6.03 17.09
C GLU A 66 -0.74 7.06 15.95
N PHE A 67 -1.41 8.19 16.13
CA PHE A 67 -1.57 9.23 15.11
C PHE A 67 -1.12 10.58 15.66
N PHE A 68 -0.12 11.18 15.03
CA PHE A 68 0.51 12.41 15.53
C PHE A 68 0.95 13.33 14.39
N SER A 69 1.26 14.58 14.76
CA SER A 69 1.78 15.59 13.83
C SER A 69 2.94 16.33 14.48
N GLU A 70 4.00 16.56 13.73
CA GLU A 70 5.23 17.22 14.22
C GLU A 70 5.65 18.32 13.24
N GLU A 71 6.46 19.27 13.72
CA GLU A 71 7.14 20.20 12.82
C GLU A 71 8.14 19.42 11.98
N GLU A 72 8.08 19.59 10.66
CA GLU A 72 8.77 18.69 9.75
C GLU A 72 9.80 19.45 8.88
N PRO A 73 11.06 18.99 8.83
CA PRO A 73 11.99 19.43 7.81
C PRO A 73 11.52 18.90 6.45
N PHE A 74 11.61 19.70 5.40
CA PHE A 74 11.21 19.30 4.04
C PHE A 74 11.79 17.93 3.65
N ILE A 75 10.92 16.91 3.57
CA ILE A 75 11.28 15.59 3.04
C ILE A 75 10.99 15.62 1.55
N GLU A 76 12.05 15.53 0.75
CA GLU A 76 11.92 15.35 -0.69
C GLU A 76 11.31 13.97 -0.96
N THR A 77 10.20 13.95 -1.71
CA THR A 77 9.56 12.71 -2.14
C THR A 77 10.53 11.94 -3.03
N ALA A 78 10.87 10.71 -2.66
CA ALA A 78 11.66 9.84 -3.52
C ALA A 78 10.79 9.39 -4.70
N ASN A 79 11.01 9.99 -5.87
CA ASN A 79 10.43 9.54 -7.13
C ASN A 79 11.24 8.34 -7.62
N GLN A 80 10.94 7.18 -7.05
CA GLN A 80 11.56 5.92 -7.43
C GLN A 80 10.56 5.03 -8.16
N ARG A 81 10.89 4.72 -9.40
CA ARG A 81 10.17 3.75 -10.22
C ARG A 81 10.84 2.39 -10.11
N SER A 82 10.39 1.57 -9.17
CA SER A 82 10.86 0.19 -9.00
C SER A 82 9.70 -0.78 -9.02
N SER A 83 9.92 -1.94 -9.64
CA SER A 83 8.95 -3.04 -9.71
C SER A 83 9.00 -3.97 -8.49
N GLU A 84 9.80 -3.63 -7.48
CA GLU A 84 9.83 -4.33 -6.20
C GLU A 84 8.50 -4.13 -5.47
N ILE A 85 7.91 -5.25 -5.07
CA ILE A 85 6.74 -5.33 -4.21
C ILE A 85 7.14 -6.06 -2.95
N ARG A 86 6.66 -5.59 -1.81
CA ARG A 86 6.83 -6.26 -0.52
C ARG A 86 5.49 -6.68 0.03
N LEU A 87 5.44 -7.90 0.54
CA LEU A 87 4.28 -8.49 1.18
C LEU A 87 4.63 -8.79 2.61
N TYR A 88 3.76 -8.40 3.52
CA TYR A 88 3.87 -8.76 4.92
C TYR A 88 2.76 -9.78 5.19
N LEU A 89 3.17 -11.02 5.44
CA LEU A 89 2.27 -12.17 5.60
C LEU A 89 2.21 -12.60 7.06
N ALA A 90 1.01 -12.94 7.53
CA ALA A 90 0.79 -13.38 8.90
C ALA A 90 1.62 -14.64 9.21
N GLY A 91 2.40 -14.60 10.29
CA GLY A 91 3.25 -15.72 10.73
C GLY A 91 4.48 -16.03 9.87
N ARG A 92 4.70 -15.33 8.74
CA ARG A 92 5.85 -15.59 7.83
C ARG A 92 6.81 -14.39 7.69
N GLY A 93 6.36 -13.19 8.03
CA GLY A 93 7.17 -11.98 7.94
C GLY A 93 7.05 -11.29 6.58
N ALA A 94 8.10 -10.57 6.18
CA ALA A 94 8.14 -9.80 4.95
C ALA A 94 8.82 -10.57 3.82
N GLU A 95 8.17 -10.66 2.67
CA GLU A 95 8.71 -11.23 1.43
C GLU A 95 8.77 -10.13 0.36
N ALA A 96 9.88 -10.06 -0.38
CA ALA A 96 10.08 -9.11 -1.46
C ALA A 96 10.17 -9.86 -2.79
N PHE A 97 9.47 -9.38 -3.80
CA PHE A 97 9.50 -9.94 -5.14
C PHE A 97 9.43 -8.82 -6.18
N ARG A 98 9.65 -9.15 -7.47
CA ARG A 98 9.61 -8.17 -8.56
C ARG A 98 8.52 -8.52 -9.55
N SER A 99 7.47 -7.71 -9.62
CA SER A 99 6.48 -7.87 -10.69
C SER A 99 7.12 -7.57 -12.05
N ALA A 100 6.81 -8.40 -13.04
CA ALA A 100 7.14 -8.16 -14.42
C ALA A 100 6.20 -7.11 -15.07
N ASP A 101 4.93 -7.06 -14.64
CA ASP A 101 3.89 -6.22 -15.23
C ASP A 101 3.25 -5.28 -14.17
N PRO A 102 3.32 -3.95 -14.36
CA PRO A 102 2.66 -3.00 -13.46
C PRO A 102 1.13 -3.15 -13.45
N LYS A 103 0.51 -3.69 -14.51
CA LYS A 103 -0.95 -3.91 -14.56
C LYS A 103 -1.41 -4.97 -13.57
N GLU A 104 -0.61 -6.03 -13.35
CA GLU A 104 -0.92 -7.04 -12.33
C GLU A 104 -0.99 -6.41 -10.94
N LEU A 105 -0.08 -5.49 -10.64
CA LEU A 105 -0.07 -4.76 -9.39
C LEU A 105 -1.29 -3.83 -9.25
N ALA A 106 -1.62 -3.07 -10.28
CA ALA A 106 -2.83 -2.23 -10.27
C ALA A 106 -4.12 -3.06 -10.10
N ALA A 107 -4.18 -4.24 -10.74
CA ALA A 107 -5.28 -5.18 -10.57
C ALA A 107 -5.34 -5.71 -9.12
N ALA A 108 -4.19 -6.02 -8.51
CA ALA A 108 -4.12 -6.43 -7.12
C ALA A 108 -4.65 -5.34 -6.18
N PHE A 109 -4.20 -4.10 -6.32
CA PHE A 109 -4.74 -2.97 -5.54
C PHE A 109 -6.25 -2.81 -5.75
N THR A 110 -6.74 -2.94 -6.99
CA THR A 110 -8.18 -2.87 -7.29
C THR A 110 -8.96 -3.97 -6.57
N ALA A 111 -8.48 -5.22 -6.63
CA ALA A 111 -9.12 -6.38 -6.00
C ALA A 111 -9.15 -6.27 -4.46
N LEU A 112 -8.08 -5.72 -3.87
CA LEU A 112 -8.02 -5.44 -2.44
C LEU A 112 -8.99 -4.32 -2.05
N GLN A 113 -9.11 -3.27 -2.87
CA GLN A 113 -10.01 -2.15 -2.61
C GLN A 113 -11.49 -2.57 -2.57
N THR A 114 -11.88 -3.50 -3.44
CA THR A 114 -13.29 -3.95 -3.58
C THR A 114 -13.69 -5.02 -2.56
N GLY A 115 -12.79 -5.44 -1.67
CA GLY A 115 -13.12 -6.31 -0.53
C GLY A 115 -13.05 -7.81 -0.80
N SER A 116 -12.21 -8.25 -1.75
CA SER A 116 -11.95 -9.69 -1.95
C SER A 116 -11.08 -10.26 -0.80
N HIS A 117 -11.69 -10.54 0.35
CA HIS A 117 -11.02 -11.05 1.54
C HIS A 117 -10.63 -12.53 1.47
N GLU A 118 -11.20 -13.28 0.53
CA GLU A 118 -10.95 -14.72 0.34
C GLU A 118 -10.37 -15.03 -1.04
N GLY A 119 -9.72 -14.04 -1.65
CA GLY A 119 -9.12 -14.15 -2.98
C GLY A 119 -7.68 -14.66 -2.95
N VAL A 120 -7.16 -14.90 -4.15
CA VAL A 120 -5.74 -15.10 -4.40
C VAL A 120 -5.25 -13.97 -5.30
N LEU A 121 -4.19 -13.30 -4.90
CA LEU A 121 -3.42 -12.41 -5.76
C LEU A 121 -2.33 -13.22 -6.46
N THR A 122 -2.11 -12.92 -7.72
CA THR A 122 -1.11 -13.59 -8.54
C THR A 122 -0.18 -12.56 -9.14
N PHE A 123 1.13 -12.81 -9.05
CA PHE A 123 2.15 -11.96 -9.63
C PHE A 123 3.12 -12.79 -10.45
N SER A 124 3.47 -12.29 -11.63
CA SER A 124 4.43 -12.91 -12.54
C SER A 124 5.80 -12.26 -12.39
N GLU A 125 6.85 -13.07 -12.26
CA GLU A 125 8.23 -12.58 -12.28
C GLU A 125 8.87 -12.70 -13.67
N LYS A 126 9.92 -11.90 -13.91
CA LYS A 126 10.67 -11.95 -15.18
C LYS A 126 11.35 -13.29 -15.47
N ASN A 127 11.59 -14.10 -14.45
CA ASN A 127 12.18 -15.44 -14.59
C ASN A 127 11.14 -16.52 -14.97
N GLY A 128 9.86 -16.15 -15.17
CA GLY A 128 8.78 -17.07 -15.48
C GLY A 128 8.15 -17.75 -14.27
N SER A 129 8.58 -17.43 -13.04
CA SER A 129 7.93 -17.89 -11.83
C SER A 129 6.66 -17.07 -11.53
N THR A 130 5.75 -17.68 -10.78
CA THR A 130 4.49 -17.07 -10.37
C THR A 130 4.35 -17.15 -8.87
N LEU A 131 4.11 -16.00 -8.24
CA LEU A 131 3.81 -15.88 -6.83
C LEU A 131 2.30 -15.85 -6.64
N MET A 132 1.79 -16.70 -5.75
CA MET A 132 0.38 -16.74 -5.37
C MET A 132 0.22 -16.43 -3.89
N VAL A 133 -0.61 -15.44 -3.58
CA VAL A 133 -0.78 -14.90 -2.23
C VAL A 133 -2.25 -14.95 -1.86
N ARG A 134 -2.59 -15.63 -0.77
CA ARG A 134 -3.97 -15.59 -0.26
C ARG A 134 -4.21 -14.25 0.45
N THR A 135 -5.30 -13.57 0.11
CA THR A 135 -5.57 -12.22 0.66
C THR A 135 -5.90 -12.24 2.15
N ASN A 136 -6.38 -13.37 2.67
CA ASN A 136 -6.63 -13.55 4.10
C ASN A 136 -5.32 -13.63 4.91
N GLU A 137 -4.21 -14.08 4.34
CA GLU A 137 -2.89 -14.15 4.99
C GLU A 137 -2.10 -12.84 4.82
N LEU A 138 -2.55 -11.93 3.94
CA LEU A 138 -1.89 -10.67 3.62
C LEU A 138 -2.25 -9.58 4.64
N MET A 139 -1.24 -9.08 5.35
CA MET A 139 -1.37 -8.00 6.32
C MET A 139 -1.12 -6.62 5.69
N LEU A 140 -0.09 -6.53 4.86
CA LEU A 140 0.31 -5.31 4.20
C LEU A 140 0.93 -5.66 2.84
N LEU A 141 0.53 -4.95 1.80
CA LEU A 141 1.23 -4.91 0.51
C LEU A 141 1.83 -3.52 0.34
N GLU A 142 3.11 -3.45 0.01
CA GLU A 142 3.90 -2.24 -0.20
C GLU A 142 4.46 -2.25 -1.62
N SER A 143 4.36 -1.12 -2.33
CA SER A 143 5.03 -0.90 -3.61
C SER A 143 5.30 0.58 -3.85
N TRP A 144 6.17 0.89 -4.80
CA TRP A 144 6.39 2.25 -5.28
C TRP A 144 5.17 2.83 -5.99
N THR A 145 4.75 4.04 -5.58
CA THR A 145 3.56 4.72 -6.07
C THR A 145 3.60 4.93 -7.58
N GLU A 146 4.73 5.37 -8.13
CA GLU A 146 4.87 5.59 -9.59
C GLU A 146 4.61 4.29 -10.38
N TYR A 147 5.06 3.15 -9.88
CA TYR A 147 4.86 1.86 -10.55
C TYR A 147 3.40 1.40 -10.48
N VAL A 148 2.70 1.68 -9.38
CA VAL A 148 1.25 1.43 -9.25
C VAL A 148 0.46 2.30 -10.22
N GLU A 149 0.77 3.60 -10.26
CA GLU A 149 0.10 4.57 -11.13
C GLU A 149 0.29 4.26 -12.62
N ASP A 150 1.48 3.81 -13.00
CA ASP A 150 1.74 3.35 -14.36
C ASP A 150 0.84 2.17 -14.75
N GLY A 151 0.64 1.22 -13.83
CA GLY A 151 -0.26 0.08 -14.06
C GLY A 151 -1.70 0.51 -14.29
N PHE A 152 -2.19 1.47 -13.49
CA PHE A 152 -3.52 2.05 -13.70
C PHE A 152 -3.63 2.81 -15.02
N ARG A 153 -2.58 3.55 -15.41
CA ARG A 153 -2.53 4.30 -16.67
C ARG A 153 -2.61 3.35 -17.87
N GLN A 154 -1.78 2.31 -17.89
CA GLN A 154 -1.77 1.29 -18.94
C GLN A 154 -3.12 0.58 -19.05
N ALA A 155 -3.69 0.16 -17.91
CA ALA A 155 -5.00 -0.50 -17.89
C ALA A 155 -6.14 0.41 -18.40
N LEU A 156 -6.05 1.73 -18.20
CA LEU A 156 -7.02 2.69 -18.71
C LEU A 156 -6.87 2.90 -20.22
N GLU A 157 -5.63 3.00 -20.72
CA GLU A 157 -5.33 3.14 -22.15
C GLU A 157 -5.86 1.93 -22.95
N GLU A 158 -5.61 0.70 -22.47
CA GLU A 158 -6.13 -0.52 -23.11
C GLU A 158 -7.66 -0.54 -23.18
N LYS A 159 -8.35 -0.12 -22.10
CA LYS A 159 -9.82 -0.02 -22.08
C LYS A 159 -10.37 1.02 -23.03
N ARG A 160 -9.59 2.05 -23.38
CA ARG A 160 -9.97 3.08 -24.36
C ARG A 160 -9.80 2.55 -25.78
N SER A 161 -8.66 1.92 -26.08
CA SER A 161 -8.38 1.34 -27.40
C SER A 161 -9.29 0.17 -27.78
N GLN A 162 -9.89 -0.54 -26.81
CA GLN A 162 -10.86 -1.60 -27.08
C GLN A 162 -12.29 -1.10 -27.35
N LYS A 163 -12.55 0.20 -27.15
CA LYS A 163 -13.87 0.82 -27.39
C LYS A 163 -13.93 1.62 -28.70
N GLU A 164 -12.80 1.75 -29.38
CA GLU A 164 -12.66 2.34 -30.72
C GLU A 164 -12.67 1.22 -31.77
#